data_AF-A0A2P8NEW1-F1
#
_entry.id   AF-A0A2P8NEW1-F1
#
_cell.length_a   1.000
_cell.length_b   1.000
_cell.length_c   1.000
_cell.angle_alpha   90.00
_cell.angle_beta   90.00
_cell.angle_gamma   90.00
#
_symmetry.space_group_name_H-M   'P 1'
#
loop_
_entity.id
_entity.type
_entity.pdbx_description
1 polymer ?
#
loop_
_entity_poly.entity_id
_entity_poly.type
_entity_poly.pdbx_seq_one_letter_code
_entity_poly.pdbx_strand_id
1 'polypeptide(L)'
;MSDTELLKSSKAIVSHRQVHGEMGGATVWCVVLADGFIVDCGSDGLALGRATLLAESVNKFGPDQFKEVGMRCAHLNALEKKP
;
A
#
# COMPACT_ATOMS: atom_id res chain seq x y z
N MET A 1 19.95 2.01 -3.08
CA MET A 1 19.44 0.96 -2.18
C MET A 1 19.02 -0.19 -3.08
N SER A 2 19.58 -1.37 -2.86
CA SER A 2 19.25 -2.55 -3.67
C SER A 2 17.88 -3.12 -3.26
N ASP A 3 17.23 -3.85 -4.16
CA ASP A 3 15.93 -4.49 -3.89
C ASP A 3 16.00 -5.42 -2.68
N THR A 4 17.12 -6.13 -2.50
CA THR A 4 17.36 -7.02 -1.36
C THR A 4 17.47 -6.27 -0.03
N GLU A 5 18.00 -5.04 -0.03
CA GLU A 5 18.02 -4.19 1.16
C GLU A 5 16.63 -3.65 1.49
N LEU A 6 15.79 -3.41 0.46
CA LEU A 6 14.41 -2.96 0.65
C LEU A 6 13.57 -4.04 1.35
N LEU A 7 13.73 -5.30 0.98
CA LEU A 7 13.08 -6.45 1.63
C LEU A 7 13.45 -6.63 3.10
N LYS A 8 14.61 -6.11 3.53
CA LYS A 8 15.05 -6.15 4.93
C LYS A 8 14.64 -4.90 5.73
N SER A 9 13.99 -3.94 5.08
CA SER A 9 13.60 -2.67 5.69
C SER A 9 12.21 -2.75 6.32
N SER A 10 11.91 -1.83 7.24
CA SER A 10 10.58 -1.68 7.83
C SER A 10 9.59 -0.94 6.92
N LYS A 11 9.84 -0.89 5.61
CA LYS A 11 9.03 -0.15 4.65
C LYS A 11 7.94 -1.04 4.06
N ALA A 12 6.79 -0.43 3.79
CA ALA A 12 5.80 -0.98 2.89
C ALA A 12 6.32 -0.91 1.45
N ILE A 13 6.23 -2.02 0.72
CA ILE A 13 6.79 -2.19 -0.62
C ILE A 13 5.65 -2.49 -1.59
N VAL A 14 5.57 -1.73 -2.68
CA VAL A 14 4.67 -2.05 -3.78
C VAL A 14 5.22 -3.26 -4.53
N SER A 15 4.38 -4.26 -4.72
CA SER A 15 4.70 -5.48 -5.46
C SER A 15 3.55 -5.87 -6.36
N HIS A 16 3.78 -6.86 -7.21
CA HIS A 16 2.73 -7.52 -7.96
C HIS A 16 2.98 -9.01 -8.01
N ARG A 17 1.90 -9.78 -8.05
CA ARG A 17 1.94 -11.22 -8.24
C ARG A 17 1.21 -11.58 -9.52
N GLN A 18 1.75 -12.55 -10.24
CA GLN A 18 1.07 -13.14 -11.38
C GLN A 18 0.29 -14.36 -10.92
N VAL A 19 -1.02 -14.30 -11.08
CA VAL A 19 -1.93 -15.41 -10.84
C VAL A 19 -2.15 -16.09 -12.18
N HIS A 20 -1.95 -17.41 -12.22
CA HIS A 20 -2.23 -18.23 -13.39
C HIS A 20 -3.41 -19.14 -13.05
N GLY A 21 -4.47 -19.09 -13.85
CA GLY A 21 -5.64 -19.94 -13.72
C GLY A 21 -6.03 -20.57 -15.06
N GLU A 22 -6.86 -21.62 -15.01
CA GLU A 22 -7.35 -22.32 -16.21
C GLU A 22 -8.14 -21.40 -17.14
N MET A 23 -8.76 -20.35 -16.60
CA MET A 23 -9.54 -19.34 -17.32
C MET A 23 -8.71 -18.12 -17.77
N GLY A 24 -7.39 -18.14 -17.58
CA GLY A 24 -6.48 -17.03 -17.88
C GLY A 24 -5.68 -16.54 -16.67
N GLY A 25 -4.65 -15.75 -16.94
CA GLY A 25 -3.80 -15.15 -15.91
C GLY A 25 -4.21 -13.71 -15.57
N ALA A 26 -3.87 -13.26 -14.37
CA ALA A 26 -4.06 -11.89 -13.92
C ALA A 26 -2.84 -11.38 -13.16
N THR A 27 -2.49 -10.11 -13.38
CA THR A 27 -1.52 -9.40 -12.53
C THR A 27 -2.28 -8.71 -11.40
N VAL A 28 -2.00 -9.11 -10.16
CA VAL A 28 -2.58 -8.48 -8.97
C VAL A 28 -1.50 -7.60 -8.34
N TRP A 29 -1.79 -6.31 -8.19
CA TRP A 29 -0.93 -5.39 -7.45
C TRP A 29 -1.20 -5.52 -5.95
N CYS A 30 -0.14 -5.44 -5.16
CA CYS A 30 -0.22 -5.61 -3.72
C CYS A 30 0.83 -4.78 -2.99
N VAL A 31 0.63 -4.58 -1.69
CA VAL A 31 1.60 -3.96 -0.79
C VAL A 31 2.09 -5.00 0.20
N VAL A 32 3.40 -5.22 0.23
CA VAL A 32 4.08 -6.08 1.21
C VAL A 32 4.49 -5.22 2.40
N LEU A 33 4.03 -5.59 3.59
CA LEU A 33 4.33 -4.93 4.84
C LEU A 33 5.55 -5.56 5.52
N ALA A 34 6.16 -4.82 6.45
CA ALA A 34 7.37 -5.25 7.16
C ALA A 34 7.18 -6.48 8.06
N ASP A 35 5.94 -6.75 8.46
CA ASP A 35 5.53 -7.92 9.24
C ASP A 35 5.20 -9.14 8.35
N GLY A 36 5.37 -9.02 7.03
CA GLY A 36 5.14 -10.09 6.06
C GLY A 36 3.70 -10.19 5.59
N PHE A 37 2.78 -9.34 6.04
CA PHE A 37 1.43 -9.29 5.47
C PHE A 37 1.44 -8.70 4.06
N ILE A 38 0.53 -9.21 3.23
CA ILE A 38 0.35 -8.76 1.85
C ILE A 38 -1.07 -8.23 1.71
N VAL A 39 -1.19 -6.97 1.31
CA VAL A 39 -2.48 -6.31 1.06
C VAL A 39 -2.74 -6.26 -0.44
N ASP A 40 -3.72 -7.02 -0.91
CA ASP A 40 -4.14 -6.99 -2.31
C ASP A 40 -4.82 -5.66 -2.65
N CYS A 41 -4.34 -5.02 -3.72
CA CYS A 41 -4.87 -3.77 -4.25
C CYS A 41 -5.66 -3.97 -5.55
N GLY A 42 -5.88 -5.22 -5.97
CA GLY A 42 -6.67 -5.61 -7.13
C GLY A 42 -5.85 -5.81 -8.42
N SER A 43 -6.56 -6.03 -9.52
CA SER A 43 -5.98 -6.32 -10.85
C SER A 43 -6.55 -5.44 -11.97
N ASP A 44 -7.31 -4.40 -11.62
CA ASP A 44 -7.84 -3.44 -12.59
C ASP A 44 -6.78 -2.38 -12.99
N GLY A 45 -7.14 -1.48 -13.91
CA GLY A 45 -6.25 -0.40 -14.37
C GLY A 45 -5.87 0.64 -13.31
N LEU A 46 -6.50 0.61 -12.12
CA LEU A 46 -6.22 1.53 -11.02
C LEU A 46 -5.42 0.87 -9.89
N ALA A 47 -5.17 -0.43 -9.99
CA ALA A 47 -4.58 -1.22 -8.92
C ALA A 47 -3.16 -0.78 -8.53
N LEU A 48 -2.33 -0.41 -9.50
CA LEU A 48 -1.00 0.18 -9.26
C LEU A 48 -1.11 1.48 -8.46
N GLY A 49 -2.00 2.38 -8.87
CA GLY A 49 -2.20 3.66 -8.18
C GLY A 49 -2.63 3.47 -6.73
N ARG A 50 -3.55 2.53 -6.47
CA ARG A 50 -3.96 2.17 -5.10
C ARG A 50 -2.81 1.60 -4.27
N ALA A 51 -2.04 0.67 -4.84
CA ALA A 51 -0.89 0.08 -4.15
C ALA A 51 0.17 1.12 -3.79
N THR A 52 0.48 2.02 -4.72
CA THR A 52 1.43 3.13 -4.48
C THR A 52 0.96 4.06 -3.38
N LEU A 53 -0.29 4.55 -3.45
CA LEU A 53 -0.83 5.44 -2.42
C LEU A 53 -0.87 4.79 -1.04
N LEU A 54 -1.20 3.49 -0.97
CA LEU A 54 -1.20 2.74 0.27
C LEU A 54 0.21 2.60 0.85
N ALA A 55 1.19 2.17 0.05
CA ALA A 55 2.58 2.04 0.48
C ALA A 55 3.16 3.38 0.95
N GLU A 56 2.90 4.47 0.21
CA GLU A 56 3.29 5.83 0.61
C GLU A 56 2.65 6.24 1.94
N SER A 57 1.36 5.98 2.12
CA SER A 57 0.64 6.32 3.35
C SER A 57 1.21 5.56 4.55
N VAL A 58 1.44 4.25 4.42
CA VAL A 58 2.03 3.43 5.48
C VAL A 58 3.43 3.91 5.83
N ASN A 59 4.27 4.16 4.82
CA ASN A 59 5.64 4.61 5.02
C ASN A 59 5.75 6.01 5.62
N LYS A 60 4.81 6.91 5.28
CA LYS A 60 4.83 8.31 5.73
C LYS A 60 4.34 8.46 7.16
N PHE A 61 3.33 7.69 7.53
CA PHE A 61 2.54 7.99 8.73
C PHE A 61 2.71 6.96 9.85
N GLY A 62 3.25 5.78 9.54
CA GLY A 62 3.37 4.70 10.50
C GLY A 62 2.01 4.14 10.95
N PRO A 63 2.00 3.05 11.75
CA PRO A 63 0.77 2.39 12.19
C PRO A 63 -0.11 3.27 13.08
N ASP A 64 0.47 4.28 13.73
CA ASP A 64 -0.24 5.15 14.67
C ASP A 64 -1.27 6.06 14.01
N GLN A 65 -1.13 6.36 12.71
CA GLN A 65 -2.14 7.16 12.01
C GLN A 65 -3.35 6.36 11.51
N PHE A 66 -3.25 5.03 11.47
CA PHE A 66 -4.39 4.17 11.14
C PHE A 66 -5.21 3.81 12.37
N LYS A 67 -4.72 4.13 13.58
CA LYS A 67 -5.55 4.15 14.79
C LYS A 67 -6.62 5.22 14.62
N GLU A 68 -7.82 4.99 15.15
CA GLU A 68 -9.03 5.81 14.98
C GLU A 68 -8.78 7.33 15.14
N VAL A 69 -7.85 7.71 16.02
CA VAL A 69 -7.40 9.09 16.26
C VAL A 69 -6.66 9.68 15.04
N GLY A 70 -5.79 8.92 14.40
CA GLY A 70 -5.02 9.35 13.24
C GLY A 70 -5.87 9.53 11.99
N MET A 71 -6.85 8.65 11.74
CA MET A 71 -7.82 8.83 10.65
C MET A 71 -8.67 10.09 10.86
N ARG A 72 -9.05 10.36 12.12
CA ARG A 72 -9.79 11.57 12.48
C ARG A 72 -8.95 12.83 12.26
N CYS A 73 -7.68 12.82 12.65
CA CYS A 73 -6.76 13.94 12.39
C CYS A 73 -6.48 14.14 10.88
N ALA A 74 -6.29 13.06 10.11
CA ALA A 74 -6.10 13.14 8.66
C ALA A 74 -7.33 13.71 7.94
N HIS A 75 -8.53 13.28 8.36
CA HIS A 75 -9.80 13.81 7.85
C HIS A 75 -9.97 15.31 8.16
N LEU A 76 -9.72 15.73 9.41
CA LEU A 76 -9.81 17.14 9.81
C LEU A 76 -8.82 18.02 9.03
N ASN A 77 -7.56 17.59 8.89
CA ASN A 77 -6.55 18.30 8.10
C ASN A 77 -6.90 18.39 6.60
N ALA A 78 -7.63 17.42 6.05
CA ALA A 78 -8.08 17.44 4.66
C ALA A 78 -9.23 18.44 4.45
N LEU A 79 -10.04 18.70 5.49
CA LEU A 79 -11.10 19.71 5.48
C LEU A 79 -10.53 21.13 5.58
N GLU A 80 -9.48 21.33 6.38
CA GLU A 80 -8.82 22.64 6.54
C GLU A 80 -8.04 23.09 5.30
N LYS A 81 -7.66 22.15 4.42
CA LYS A 81 -6.92 22.45 3.18
C LYS A 81 -7.80 22.71 1.96
N LYS A 82 -9.13 22.76 2.11
CA LYS A 82 -9.99 23.25 1.03
C LYS A 82 -9.90 24.78 0.96
N PRO A 83 -9.65 25.36 -0.23
CA PRO A 83 -9.70 26.81 -0.41
C PRO A 83 -11.11 27.37 -0.18
#